data_AF-A0A843RWC8-F1
#
_entry.id   AF-A0A843RWC8-F1
#
_cell.length_a   1.000
_cell.length_b   1.000
_cell.length_c   1.000
_cell.angle_alpha   90.00
_cell.angle_beta   90.00
_cell.angle_gamma   90.00
#
_symmetry.space_group_name_H-M   'P 1'
#
loop_
_entity.id
_entity.type
_entity.pdbx_description
1 polymer ?
#
loop_
_entity_poly.entity_id
_entity_poly.type
_entity_poly.pdbx_seq_one_letter_code
_entity_poly.pdbx_strand_id
1 'polypeptide(L)'
;MCAVSMIMDHYGDKWRDRLPNTMPYEQVPQTPQQPWSPEDIARIFQSPVPAITKDEIEEFRRLLERAREYDRRNNEPECELESKKAAVLAIAKQLGVEISFL
;
A
#
# COMPACT_ATOMS: atom_id res chain seq x y z
N MET A 1 14.97 2.17 16.18
CA MET A 1 13.90 2.29 15.15
C MET A 1 14.16 1.13 14.21
N CYS A 2 13.25 0.15 14.13
CA CYS A 2 13.50 -1.13 13.47
C CYS A 2 13.71 -0.99 11.97
N ALA A 3 14.43 -1.93 11.36
CA ALA A 3 14.62 -1.95 9.92
C ALA A 3 13.27 -2.10 9.18
N VAL A 4 12.38 -2.95 9.70
CA VAL A 4 11.05 -3.16 9.10
C VAL A 4 10.21 -1.88 9.13
N SER A 5 10.31 -1.11 10.23
CA SER A 5 9.62 0.17 10.42
C SER A 5 10.02 1.19 9.35
N MET A 6 11.30 1.23 8.96
CA MET A 6 11.79 2.13 7.90
C MET A 6 11.35 1.68 6.51
N ILE A 7 11.30 0.37 6.25
CA ILE A 7 10.81 -0.18 4.99
C ILE A 7 9.31 0.12 4.83
N MET A 8 8.52 -0.04 5.90
CA MET A 8 7.11 0.29 5.89
C MET A 8 6.88 1.76 5.57
N ASP A 9 7.61 2.69 6.22
CA ASP A 9 7.46 4.12 5.96
C ASP A 9 7.79 4.45 4.49
N HIS A 10 8.88 3.89 3.95
CA HIS A 10 9.28 4.08 2.56
C HIS A 10 8.22 3.61 1.55
N TYR A 11 7.73 2.37 1.70
CA TYR A 11 6.74 1.81 0.78
C TYR A 11 5.33 2.37 1.00
N GLY A 12 5.00 2.76 2.24
CA GLY A 12 3.76 3.46 2.57
C GLY A 12 3.67 4.80 1.85
N ASP A 13 4.77 5.56 1.79
CA ASP A 13 4.84 6.80 1.01
C ASP A 13 4.85 6.54 -0.49
N LYS A 14 5.65 5.56 -0.95
CA LYS A 14 5.77 5.20 -2.37
C LYS A 14 4.44 4.73 -2.98
N TRP A 15 3.63 4.03 -2.19
CA TRP A 15 2.36 3.47 -2.64
C TRP A 15 1.15 4.33 -2.24
N ARG A 16 1.34 5.41 -1.48
CA ARG A 16 0.26 6.28 -1.00
C ARG A 16 -0.70 6.74 -2.10
N ASP A 17 -0.13 7.19 -3.22
CA ASP A 17 -0.90 7.70 -4.37
C ASP A 17 -1.30 6.59 -5.35
N ARG A 18 -0.89 5.35 -5.11
CA ARG A 18 -1.12 4.19 -5.99
C ARG A 18 -2.09 3.17 -5.42
N LEU A 19 -2.23 3.14 -4.10
CA LEU A 19 -3.24 2.33 -3.45
C LEU A 19 -4.59 3.00 -3.66
N PRO A 20 -5.65 2.24 -3.97
CA PRO A 20 -6.99 2.79 -4.02
C PRO A 20 -7.28 3.41 -2.66
N ASN A 21 -7.45 4.72 -2.63
CA ASN A 21 -7.71 5.48 -1.41
C ASN A 21 -8.99 4.93 -0.79
N THR A 22 -8.89 4.09 0.23
CA THR A 22 -10.07 3.54 0.93
C THR A 22 -10.75 4.58 1.82
N MET A 23 -10.49 5.87 1.61
CA MET A 23 -11.20 6.97 2.27
C MET A 23 -12.49 7.26 1.49
N PRO A 24 -13.68 7.05 2.07
CA PRO A 24 -14.95 7.25 1.39
C PRO A 24 -15.30 8.74 1.34
N TYR A 25 -14.51 9.55 0.65
CA TYR A 25 -14.90 10.92 0.32
C TYR A 25 -14.08 11.52 -0.81
N GLU A 26 -14.16 10.94 -2.00
CA GLU A 26 -13.88 11.75 -3.19
C GLU A 26 -15.11 12.61 -3.45
N GLN A 27 -14.98 13.90 -3.12
CA GLN A 27 -15.96 14.91 -3.48
C GLN A 27 -16.04 14.97 -4.99
N VAL A 28 -17.03 14.27 -5.54
CA VAL A 28 -17.46 14.46 -6.92
C VAL A 28 -17.72 15.97 -7.08
N PRO A 29 -17.07 16.66 -8.02
CA PRO A 29 -17.40 18.05 -8.30
C PRO A 29 -18.89 18.12 -8.58
N GLN A 30 -19.63 18.95 -7.82
CA GLN A 30 -21.05 19.20 -8.09
C GLN A 30 -21.16 20.09 -9.33
N THR A 31 -20.77 19.58 -10.50
CA THR A 31 -21.07 20.21 -11.77
C THR A 31 -22.57 20.05 -12.07
N PRO A 32 -23.21 21.06 -12.69
CA PRO A 32 -24.60 20.96 -13.10
C PRO A 32 -24.80 19.68 -13.94
N GLN A 33 -25.76 18.85 -13.54
CA GLN A 33 -26.02 17.52 -14.09
C GLN A 33 -26.17 17.55 -15.61
N GLN A 34 -25.07 17.32 -16.33
CA GLN A 34 -25.15 16.82 -17.69
C GLN A 34 -25.25 15.29 -17.59
N PRO A 35 -26.18 14.64 -18.31
CA PRO A 35 -26.20 13.19 -18.37
C PRO A 35 -24.88 12.74 -18.99
N TRP A 36 -24.06 12.08 -18.17
CA TRP A 36 -22.79 11.51 -18.58
C TRP A 36 -23.06 10.51 -19.71
N SER A 37 -22.37 10.67 -20.83
CA SER A 37 -22.42 9.68 -21.89
C SER A 37 -21.68 8.41 -21.42
N PRO A 38 -22.00 7.21 -21.94
CA PRO A 38 -21.25 5.99 -21.63
C PRO A 38 -19.74 6.13 -21.88
N GLU A 39 -19.35 7.03 -22.78
CA GLU A 39 -17.97 7.32 -23.16
C GLU A 39 -17.24 8.13 -22.07
N ASP A 40 -17.94 9.05 -21.40
CA ASP A 40 -17.40 9.83 -20.28
C ASP A 40 -17.14 8.94 -19.07
N ILE A 41 -18.05 8.01 -18.79
CA ILE A 41 -17.87 7.00 -17.74
C ILE A 41 -16.61 6.17 -18.03
N ALA A 42 -16.47 5.68 -19.26
CA ALA A 42 -15.33 4.86 -19.66
C ALA A 42 -14.00 5.63 -19.50
N ARG A 43 -13.98 6.94 -19.76
CA ARG A 43 -12.80 7.79 -19.56
C ARG A 43 -12.44 8.01 -18.10
N ILE A 44 -13.43 8.19 -17.21
CA ILE A 44 -13.20 8.39 -15.78
C ILE A 44 -12.57 7.14 -15.14
N PHE A 45 -12.98 5.95 -15.57
CA PHE A 45 -12.43 4.69 -15.08
C PHE A 45 -11.13 4.25 -15.78
N GLN A 46 -10.64 5.01 -16.77
CA GLN A 46 -9.36 4.78 -17.46
C GLN A 46 -8.20 5.54 -16.81
N SER A 47 -8.28 5.90 -15.53
CA SER A 47 -7.14 6.51 -14.84
C SER A 47 -5.98 5.50 -14.78
N PRO A 48 -4.83 5.79 -15.42
CA PRO A 48 -3.66 4.92 -15.34
C PRO A 48 -2.96 5.20 -14.01
N VAL A 49 -3.60 4.85 -12.89
CA VAL A 49 -2.85 4.69 -11.65
C VAL A 49 -1.79 3.64 -11.96
N PRO A 50 -0.48 3.94 -11.84
CA PRO A 50 0.54 2.95 -12.12
C PRO A 50 0.32 1.80 -11.14
N ALA A 51 -0.22 0.69 -11.66
CA ALA A 51 -0.45 -0.51 -10.89
C ALA A 51 0.86 -0.89 -10.21
N ILE A 52 0.82 -1.09 -8.90
CA ILE A 52 1.97 -1.59 -8.14
C ILE A 52 2.41 -2.88 -8.83
N THR A 53 3.64 -2.90 -9.32
CA THR A 53 4.12 -4.01 -10.14
C THR A 53 4.38 -5.24 -9.28
N LYS A 54 4.24 -6.45 -9.84
CA LYS A 54 4.54 -7.69 -9.11
C LYS A 54 5.99 -7.72 -8.58
N ASP A 55 6.92 -7.12 -9.33
CA ASP A 55 8.33 -6.97 -8.95
C ASP A 55 8.49 -6.11 -7.69
N GLU A 56 7.79 -4.96 -7.60
CA GLU A 56 7.80 -4.11 -6.40
C GLU A 56 7.21 -4.82 -5.17
N ILE A 57 6.19 -5.66 -5.36
CA ILE A 57 5.58 -6.43 -4.28
C ILE A 57 6.54 -7.52 -3.79
N GLU A 58 7.22 -8.19 -4.71
CA GLU A 58 8.24 -9.19 -4.38
C GLU A 58 9.43 -8.56 -3.67
N GLU A 59 9.89 -7.40 -4.15
CA GLU A 59 10.95 -6.63 -3.51
C GLU A 59 10.58 -6.26 -2.08
N PHE A 60 9.38 -5.71 -1.88
CA PHE A 60 8.85 -5.37 -0.56
C PHE A 60 8.85 -6.58 0.38
N ARG A 61 8.33 -7.73 -0.07
CA ARG A 61 8.33 -8.98 0.71
C ARG A 61 9.75 -9.40 1.10
N ARG A 62 10.69 -9.35 0.16
CA ARG A 62 12.10 -9.73 0.40
C ARG A 62 12.78 -8.80 1.39
N LEU A 63 12.47 -7.50 1.34
CA LEU A 63 13.00 -6.51 2.27
C LEU A 63 12.46 -6.71 3.68
N LEU A 64 11.15 -6.97 3.83
CA LEU A 64 10.54 -7.27 5.13
C LEU A 64 11.16 -8.51 5.78
N GLU A 65 11.36 -9.58 5.01
CA GLU A 65 11.98 -10.81 5.53
C GLU A 65 13.42 -10.58 6.01
N ARG A 66 14.22 -9.85 5.22
CA ARG A 66 15.59 -9.50 5.59
C ARG A 66 15.67 -8.57 6.79
N ALA A 67 14.77 -7.60 6.86
CA ALA A 67 14.72 -6.66 7.96
C ALA A 67 14.35 -7.35 9.26
N ARG A 68 13.41 -8.29 9.24
CA ARG A 68 13.09 -9.13 10.40
C ARG A 68 14.29 -9.94 10.87
N GLU A 69 15.03 -10.55 9.94
CA GLU A 69 16.24 -11.31 10.27
C GLU A 69 17.33 -10.39 10.86
N TYR A 70 17.48 -9.18 10.32
CA TYR A 70 18.37 -8.17 10.87
C TYR A 70 17.96 -7.78 12.30
N ASP A 71 16.69 -7.42 12.51
CA ASP A 71 16.17 -7.00 13.80
C ASP A 71 16.33 -8.14 14.84
N ARG A 72 16.10 -9.41 14.45
CA ARG A 72 16.36 -10.59 15.28
C ARG A 72 17.84 -10.73 15.67
N ARG A 73 18.76 -10.55 14.72
CA ARG A 73 20.21 -10.65 14.96
C ARG A 73 20.75 -9.54 15.85
N ASN A 74 20.11 -8.38 15.83
CA ASN A 74 20.51 -7.21 16.60
C ASN A 74 19.80 -7.10 17.97
N ASN A 75 19.09 -8.15 18.40
CA ASN A 75 18.30 -8.17 19.65
C ASN A 75 17.19 -7.10 19.69
N GLU A 76 16.65 -6.73 18.54
CA GLU A 76 15.48 -5.86 18.39
C GLU A 76 14.25 -6.64 17.83
N PRO A 77 13.95 -7.88 18.26
CA PRO A 77 12.78 -8.58 17.75
C PRO A 77 11.51 -7.82 18.16
N GLU A 78 10.57 -7.67 17.22
CA GLU A 78 9.27 -7.05 17.48
C GLU A 78 9.33 -5.63 18.05
N CYS A 79 10.39 -4.86 17.79
CA CYS A 79 10.46 -3.46 18.18
C CYS A 79 9.47 -2.55 17.40
N GLU A 80 8.71 -3.13 16.48
CA GLU A 80 7.75 -2.44 15.63
C GLU A 80 6.50 -2.05 16.40
N LEU A 81 5.95 -0.88 16.06
CA LEU A 81 4.64 -0.47 16.55
C LEU A 81 3.56 -1.37 15.92
N GLU A 82 2.61 -1.82 16.74
CA GLU A 82 1.47 -2.62 16.30
C GLU A 82 0.68 -1.95 15.17
N SER A 83 0.64 -0.61 15.14
CA SER A 83 0.04 0.17 14.05
C SER A 83 0.72 -0.05 12.70
N LYS A 84 2.04 -0.27 12.68
CA LYS A 84 2.80 -0.54 11.46
C LYS A 84 2.60 -1.98 10.98
N LYS A 85 2.53 -2.95 11.89
CA LYS A 85 2.15 -4.34 11.55
C LYS A 85 0.76 -4.39 10.91
N ALA A 86 -0.21 -3.69 11.50
CA ALA A 86 -1.56 -3.58 10.95
C ALA A 86 -1.58 -2.94 9.55
N ALA A 87 -0.77 -1.90 9.33
CA ALA A 87 -0.65 -1.26 8.04
C ALA A 87 -0.02 -2.18 6.97
N VAL A 88 1.00 -2.96 7.33
CA VAL A 88 1.60 -3.95 6.41
C VAL A 88 0.57 -5.01 6.02
N LEU A 89 -0.23 -5.51 6.96
CA LEU A 89 -1.32 -6.45 6.66
C LEU A 89 -2.41 -5.83 5.78
N ALA A 90 -2.75 -4.55 6.00
CA ALA A 90 -3.73 -3.84 5.19
C ALA A 90 -3.25 -3.68 3.74
N ILE A 91 -2.00 -3.26 3.56
CA ILE A 91 -1.36 -3.12 2.24
C ILE A 91 -1.26 -4.49 1.56
N ALA A 92 -0.83 -5.53 2.28
CA ALA A 92 -0.74 -6.89 1.76
C ALA A 92 -2.10 -7.42 1.28
N LYS A 93 -3.17 -7.17 2.06
CA LYS A 93 -4.56 -7.49 1.68
C LYS A 93 -5.01 -6.74 0.43
N GLN A 94 -4.71 -5.44 0.32
CA GLN A 94 -5.02 -4.64 -0.87
C GLN A 94 -4.28 -5.13 -2.11
N LEU A 95 -3.07 -5.64 -1.94
CA LEU A 95 -2.24 -6.20 -3.00
C LEU A 95 -2.51 -7.68 -3.30
N GLY A 96 -3.39 -8.33 -2.54
CA GLY A 96 -3.69 -9.77 -2.68
C GLY A 96 -2.53 -10.69 -2.28
N VAL A 97 -1.65 -10.25 -1.40
CA VAL A 97 -0.50 -11.02 -0.89
C VAL A 97 -0.72 -11.41 0.56
N GLU A 98 -0.44 -12.67 0.88
CA GLU A 98 -0.44 -13.15 2.26
C GLU A 98 0.97 -13.04 2.87
N ILE A 99 1.07 -12.28 3.98
CA ILE A 99 2.28 -12.18 4.80
C ILE A 99 2.00 -12.96 6.09
N SER A 100 2.62 -14.13 6.22
CA SER A 100 2.40 -15.08 7.32
C SER A 100 3.45 -15.00 8.43
N PHE A 101 4.41 -14.07 8.32
CA PHE A 101 5.62 -14.03 9.13
C PHE A 101 5.75 -12.77 10.00
N LEU A 102 4.69 -11.97 10.07
CA LEU A 102 4.55 -10.81 10.97
C LEU A 102 3.76 -11.17 12.22
#